data_AF-A0A2T7NCK7-F1
#
_entry.id   AF-A0A2T7NCK7-F1
#
_cell.length_a   1.000
_cell.length_b   1.000
_cell.length_c   1.000
_cell.angle_alpha   90.00
_cell.angle_beta   90.00
_cell.angle_gamma   90.00
#
_symmetry.space_group_name_H-M   'P 1'
#
loop_
_entity.id
_entity.type
_entity.pdbx_description
1 polymer ?
#
loop_
_entity_poly.entity_id
_entity_poly.type
_entity_poly.pdbx_seq_one_letter_code
_entity_poly.pdbx_strand_id
1 'polypeptide(L)'
;MFPNTLRHTVEMDFISYLDELAEMIGCKPDVWRLLLTDPKLGLRVLCGPCVPSQFRLQGPGHWPGAREAILTVMDRVRYPLQTRRLPPGLPKTIERLREFFYPSKTWIVSLYLTIIGLLFWIIVN
;
A
#
# COMPACT_ATOMS: atom_id res chain seq x y z
N MET A 1 -21.89 -19.76 0.44
CA MET A 1 -23.14 -20.31 0.98
C MET A 1 -22.91 -20.61 2.45
N PHE A 2 -23.43 -19.76 3.33
CA PHE A 2 -23.25 -19.90 4.78
C PHE A 2 -24.34 -20.81 5.36
N PRO A 3 -24.03 -21.70 6.32
CA PRO A 3 -25.00 -22.60 6.92
C PRO A 3 -26.05 -21.82 7.71
N ASN A 4 -27.32 -22.22 7.58
CA ASN A 4 -28.47 -21.59 8.23
C ASN A 4 -28.47 -21.86 9.75
N THR A 5 -27.72 -21.07 10.52
CA THR A 5 -27.87 -21.01 11.98
C THR A 5 -28.60 -19.72 12.36
N LEU A 6 -29.41 -19.75 13.43
CA LEU A 6 -30.20 -18.61 13.93
C LEU A 6 -29.35 -17.37 14.29
N ARG A 7 -28.02 -17.51 14.37
CA ARG A 7 -27.07 -16.42 14.67
C ARG A 7 -26.55 -15.73 13.41
N HIS A 8 -26.67 -16.35 12.24
CA HIS A 8 -26.17 -15.82 10.95
C HIS A 8 -27.24 -15.06 10.15
N THR A 9 -28.42 -14.78 10.72
CA THR A 9 -29.51 -14.09 10.01
C THR A 9 -29.20 -12.63 9.66
N VAL A 10 -28.29 -11.99 10.40
CA VAL A 10 -27.89 -10.57 10.21
C VAL A 10 -26.38 -10.44 9.97
N GLU A 11 -25.67 -11.55 9.79
CA GLU A 11 -24.24 -11.50 9.51
C GLU A 11 -24.00 -11.05 8.08
N MET A 12 -23.37 -9.89 7.91
CA MET A 12 -22.99 -9.34 6.62
C MET A 12 -21.50 -9.03 6.63
N ASP A 13 -20.88 -9.14 5.46
CA ASP A 13 -19.51 -8.68 5.28
C ASP A 13 -19.46 -7.15 5.42
N PHE A 14 -18.61 -6.67 6.33
CA PHE A 14 -18.54 -5.26 6.69
C PHE A 14 -18.17 -4.37 5.49
N ILE A 15 -17.23 -4.81 4.66
CA ILE A 15 -16.77 -4.04 3.50
C ILE A 15 -17.88 -3.96 2.46
N SER A 16 -18.47 -5.11 2.11
CA SER A 16 -19.57 -5.19 1.14
C SER A 16 -20.77 -4.32 1.57
N TYR A 17 -21.16 -4.39 2.84
CA TYR A 17 -22.25 -3.57 3.39
C TYR A 17 -21.95 -2.07 3.32
N LEU A 18 -20.74 -1.65 3.69
CA LEU A 18 -20.36 -0.24 3.62
C LEU A 18 -20.27 0.27 2.18
N ASP A 19 -19.78 -0.54 1.24
CA ASP A 19 -19.70 -0.17 -0.16
C ASP A 19 -21.10 0.00 -0.77
N GLU A 20 -22.06 -0.87 -0.44
CA GLU A 20 -23.46 -0.71 -0.86
C GLU A 20 -24.07 0.59 -0.31
N LEU A 21 -23.87 0.89 0.97
CA LEU A 21 -24.31 2.15 1.57
C LEU A 21 -23.64 3.36 0.91
N ALA A 22 -22.34 3.29 0.66
CA ALA A 22 -21.57 4.37 0.06
C ALA A 22 -21.97 4.61 -1.41
N GLU A 23 -22.38 3.55 -2.11
CA GLU A 23 -22.90 3.63 -3.47
C GLU A 23 -24.28 4.29 -3.49
N MET A 24 -25.18 3.93 -2.57
CA MET A 24 -26.48 4.59 -2.41
C MET A 24 -26.36 6.09 -2.11
N ILE A 25 -25.36 6.50 -1.33
CA ILE A 25 -25.09 7.90 -0.98
C ILE A 25 -24.27 8.62 -2.08
N GLY A 26 -23.56 7.88 -2.93
CA GLY A 26 -22.64 8.42 -3.93
C GLY A 26 -21.29 8.90 -3.36
N CYS A 27 -20.85 8.34 -2.22
CA CYS A 27 -19.56 8.64 -1.60
C CYS A 27 -18.50 7.54 -1.77
N LYS A 28 -18.84 6.43 -2.43
CA LYS A 28 -17.92 5.33 -2.76
C LYS A 28 -16.77 5.84 -3.63
N PRO A 29 -15.49 5.69 -3.21
CA PRO A 29 -14.36 6.18 -3.98
C PRO A 29 -14.08 5.29 -5.20
N ASP A 30 -13.96 5.90 -6.38
CA ASP A 30 -13.56 5.20 -7.61
C ASP A 30 -12.06 4.90 -7.60
N VAL A 31 -11.66 3.71 -7.15
CA VAL A 31 -10.23 3.36 -6.96
C VAL A 31 -9.42 3.53 -8.26
N TRP A 32 -9.99 3.18 -9.42
CA TRP A 32 -9.34 3.35 -10.72
C TRP A 32 -9.11 4.82 -11.08
N ARG A 33 -10.12 5.67 -10.87
CA ARG A 33 -10.01 7.11 -11.11
C ARG A 33 -9.00 7.73 -10.14
N LEU A 34 -9.00 7.27 -8.89
CA LEU A 34 -8.09 7.71 -7.84
C LEU A 34 -6.65 7.33 -8.14
N LEU A 35 -6.40 6.16 -8.72
CA LEU A 35 -5.06 5.75 -9.16
C LEU A 35 -4.52 6.63 -10.30
N LEU A 36 -5.40 7.14 -11.17
CA LEU A 36 -5.02 8.04 -12.25
C LEU A 36 -4.77 9.48 -11.77
N THR A 37 -5.55 9.98 -10.79
CA THR A 37 -5.42 11.35 -10.28
C THR A 37 -4.37 11.48 -9.17
N ASP A 38 -4.35 10.54 -8.22
CA ASP A 38 -3.40 10.48 -7.10
C ASP A 38 -2.94 9.03 -6.85
N PRO A 39 -1.91 8.56 -7.57
CA PRO A 39 -1.47 7.16 -7.49
C PRO A 39 -1.04 6.75 -6.08
N LYS A 40 -0.54 7.69 -5.28
CA LYS A 40 -0.14 7.42 -3.90
C LYS A 40 -1.34 7.10 -3.02
N LEU A 41 -2.40 7.90 -3.15
CA LEU A 41 -3.65 7.67 -2.42
C LEU A 41 -4.37 6.42 -2.94
N GLY A 42 -4.46 6.24 -4.27
CA GLY A 42 -5.07 5.07 -4.90
C GLY A 42 -4.43 3.75 -4.46
N LEU A 43 -3.10 3.67 -4.45
CA LEU A 43 -2.37 2.49 -3.94
C LEU A 43 -2.64 2.25 -2.45
N ARG A 44 -2.80 3.32 -1.67
CA ARG A 44 -3.10 3.21 -0.23
C ARG A 44 -4.50 2.70 0.03
N VAL A 45 -5.47 3.05 -0.82
CA VAL A 45 -6.84 2.56 -0.73
C VAL A 45 -6.93 1.12 -1.22
N LEU A 46 -6.24 0.78 -2.31
CA LEU A 46 -6.25 -0.56 -2.90
C LEU A 46 -5.52 -1.61 -2.06
N CYS A 47 -4.31 -1.29 -1.58
CA CYS A 47 -3.44 -2.25 -0.88
C CYS A 47 -3.30 -1.98 0.62
N GLY A 48 -3.95 -0.93 1.12
CA GLY A 48 -3.93 -0.57 2.54
C GLY A 48 -5.19 -1.01 3.27
N PRO A 49 -5.30 -0.65 4.56
CA PRO A 49 -6.50 -0.94 5.34
C PRO A 49 -7.69 -0.12 4.82
N CYS A 50 -8.90 -0.69 4.92
CA CYS A 50 -10.14 0.06 4.73
C CYS A 50 -10.34 1.00 5.94
N VAL A 51 -10.33 2.31 5.69
CA VAL A 51 -10.39 3.35 6.72
C VAL A 51 -11.65 4.19 6.47
N PRO A 52 -12.45 4.52 7.50
CA PRO A 52 -13.70 5.26 7.31
C PRO A 52 -13.54 6.61 6.59
N SER A 53 -12.36 7.23 6.66
CA SER A 53 -12.03 8.45 5.93
C SER A 53 -12.07 8.28 4.40
N GLN A 54 -12.00 7.05 3.87
CA GLN A 54 -12.10 6.77 2.43
C GLN A 54 -13.46 7.18 1.85
N PHE A 55 -14.54 6.94 2.59
CA PHE A 55 -15.90 7.34 2.21
C PHE A 55 -16.16 8.85 2.34
N ARG A 56 -15.17 9.63 2.80
CA ARG A 56 -15.25 11.10 2.85
C ARG A 56 -14.31 11.79 1.85
N LEU A 57 -13.71 11.02 0.94
CA LEU A 57 -12.89 11.54 -0.16
C LEU A 57 -13.73 12.19 -1.26
N GLN A 58 -14.97 11.74 -1.45
CA GLN A 58 -15.89 12.27 -2.44
C GLN A 58 -17.34 12.15 -1.95
N GLY A 59 -18.27 12.79 -2.67
CA GLY A 59 -19.69 12.79 -2.32
C GLY A 59 -20.09 13.88 -1.32
N PRO A 60 -21.36 13.86 -0.86
CA PRO A 60 -21.87 14.81 0.11
C PRO A 60 -21.17 14.62 1.48
N GLY A 61 -20.76 15.71 2.12
CA GLY A 61 -20.01 15.63 3.38
C GLY A 61 -18.51 15.35 3.21
N HIS A 62 -17.95 15.65 2.03
CA HIS A 62 -16.51 15.64 1.77
C HIS A 62 -15.71 16.31 2.89
N TRP A 63 -14.68 15.62 3.36
CA TRP A 63 -13.77 16.16 4.36
C TRP A 63 -12.38 16.41 3.73
N PRO A 64 -11.92 17.67 3.62
CA PRO A 64 -10.63 17.97 2.99
C PRO A 64 -9.43 17.31 3.69
N GLY A 65 -9.53 17.02 4.99
CA GLY A 65 -8.51 16.30 5.75
C GLY A 65 -8.47 14.78 5.51
N ALA A 66 -9.41 14.21 4.75
CA ALA A 66 -9.51 12.78 4.54
C ALA A 66 -8.26 12.19 3.88
N ARG A 67 -7.67 12.91 2.91
CA ARG A 67 -6.46 12.50 2.21
C ARG A 67 -5.28 12.34 3.17
N GLU A 68 -4.98 13.39 3.93
CA GLU A 68 -3.90 13.36 4.92
C GLU A 68 -4.19 12.31 6.00
N ALA A 69 -5.46 12.15 6.36
CA ALA A 69 -5.85 11.18 7.34
C ALA A 69 -5.53 9.75 6.90
N ILE A 70 -5.81 9.38 5.64
CA ILE A 70 -5.53 8.05 5.09
C ILE A 70 -4.02 7.78 4.99
N LEU A 71 -3.24 8.80 4.59
CA LEU A 71 -1.80 8.65 4.45
C LEU A 71 -1.10 8.45 5.80
N THR A 72 -1.56 9.15 6.84
CA THR A 72 -0.94 9.15 8.18
C THR A 72 -1.46 8.06 9.12
N VAL A 73 -2.30 7.13 8.64
CA VAL A 73 -2.91 6.09 9.50
C VAL A 73 -1.85 5.29 10.25
N MET A 74 -0.81 4.81 9.55
CA MET A 74 0.21 3.99 10.19
C MET A 74 1.11 4.78 11.13
N ASP A 75 1.31 6.06 10.85
CA ASP A 75 2.05 6.94 11.75
C ASP A 75 1.29 7.09 13.07
N ARG A 76 -0.03 7.25 13.00
CA ARG A 76 -0.90 7.32 14.19
C ARG A 76 -1.01 6.01 14.95
N VAL A 77 -1.02 4.87 14.26
CA VAL A 77 -0.97 3.55 14.91
C VAL A 77 0.38 3.35 15.59
N ARG A 78 1.47 3.77 14.96
CA ARG A 78 2.83 3.58 15.47
C ARG A 78 3.19 4.54 16.58
N TYR A 79 2.72 5.78 16.53
CA TYR A 79 3.04 6.85 17.47
C TYR A 79 2.89 6.44 18.96
N PRO A 80 1.75 5.90 19.43
CA PRO A 80 1.60 5.50 20.83
C PRO A 80 2.46 4.28 21.19
N LEU A 81 2.82 3.44 20.22
CA LEU A 81 3.66 2.27 20.43
C LEU A 81 5.15 2.63 20.50
N GLN A 82 5.55 3.79 19.94
CA GLN A 82 6.94 4.23 19.89
C GLN A 82 7.34 5.08 21.10
N THR A 83 7.11 4.55 22.31
CA THR A 83 7.48 5.21 23.57
C THR A 83 9.00 5.26 23.78
N ARG A 84 9.75 4.32 23.19
CA ARG A 84 11.21 4.28 23.20
C ARG A 84 11.78 4.67 21.84
N ARG A 85 12.59 5.73 21.79
CA ARG A 85 13.36 6.10 20.60
C ARG A 85 14.62 5.22 20.51
N LEU A 86 14.83 4.60 19.35
CA LEU A 86 16.07 3.89 19.03
C LEU A 86 16.94 4.78 18.14
N PRO A 87 18.28 4.65 18.20
CA PRO A 87 19.15 5.33 17.27
C PRO A 87 18.79 4.96 15.82
N PRO A 88 18.89 5.90 14.87
CA PRO A 88 18.63 5.61 13.47
C PRO A 88 19.65 4.58 12.94
N GLY A 89 19.15 3.50 12.32
CA GLY A 89 19.97 2.42 11.79
C GLY A 89 19.25 1.08 11.84
N LEU A 90 19.64 0.12 11.01
CA LEU A 90 19.19 -1.25 11.21
C LEU A 90 19.98 -1.89 12.36
N PRO A 91 19.47 -2.95 13.00
CA PRO A 91 20.32 -3.73 13.89
C PRO A 91 21.55 -4.22 13.10
N LYS A 92 22.73 -4.15 13.72
CA LYS A 92 24.03 -4.50 13.10
C LYS A 92 24.03 -5.84 12.35
N THR A 93 23.19 -6.78 12.78
CA THR A 93 22.99 -8.08 12.11
C THR A 93 22.35 -7.93 10.73
N ILE A 94 21.30 -7.12 10.59
CA ILE A 94 20.64 -6.93 9.30
C ILE A 94 21.44 -5.97 8.42
N GLU A 95 22.21 -5.04 9.00
CA GLU A 95 23.18 -4.26 8.20
C GLU A 95 24.23 -5.18 7.56
N ARG A 96 24.78 -6.14 8.32
CA ARG A 96 25.66 -7.19 7.75
C ARG A 96 24.96 -8.04 6.69
N LEU A 97 23.70 -8.42 6.91
CA LEU A 97 22.92 -9.16 5.90
C LEU A 97 22.62 -8.29 4.67
N ARG A 98 22.36 -6.99 4.83
CA ARG A 98 22.14 -6.05 3.72
C ARG A 98 23.41 -5.89 2.90
N GLU A 99 24.57 -5.78 3.53
CA GLU A 99 25.87 -5.78 2.86
C GLU A 99 26.13 -7.10 2.12
N PHE A 100 25.67 -8.22 2.67
CA PHE A 100 25.79 -9.54 2.05
C PHE A 100 24.85 -9.74 0.85
N PHE A 101 23.56 -9.43 1.02
CA PHE A 101 22.51 -9.61 -0.01
C PHE A 101 22.53 -8.51 -1.07
N TYR A 102 23.08 -7.35 -0.76
CA TYR A 102 23.38 -6.30 -1.73
C TYR A 102 24.90 -6.19 -1.86
N PRO A 103 25.58 -7.20 -2.44
CA PRO A 103 26.98 -7.03 -2.76
C PRO A 103 27.03 -5.81 -3.68
N SER A 104 27.99 -4.93 -3.41
CA SER A 104 28.12 -3.61 -4.01
C SER A 104 27.77 -3.61 -5.50
N LYS A 105 27.27 -2.47 -6.00
CA LYS A 105 26.88 -2.18 -7.40
C LYS A 105 27.77 -2.79 -8.52
N THR A 106 28.98 -3.24 -8.19
CA THR A 106 29.89 -4.05 -9.00
C THR A 106 29.27 -5.29 -9.65
N TRP A 107 28.46 -6.09 -8.95
CA TRP A 107 27.87 -7.31 -9.54
C TRP A 107 26.80 -7.00 -10.58
N ILE A 108 25.98 -5.98 -10.33
CA ILE A 108 24.96 -5.50 -11.27
C ILE A 108 25.62 -4.88 -12.51
N VAL A 109 26.67 -4.09 -12.32
CA VAL A 109 27.46 -3.50 -13.42
C VAL A 109 28.15 -4.60 -14.24
N SER A 110 28.72 -5.62 -13.58
CA SER A 110 29.34 -6.76 -14.25
C SER A 110 28.35 -7.53 -15.11
N LEU A 111 27.13 -7.79 -14.61
CA LEU A 111 26.08 -8.46 -15.39
C LEU A 111 25.61 -7.61 -16.58
N TYR A 112 25.55 -6.29 -16.43
CA TYR A 112 25.19 -5.40 -17.52
C TYR A 112 26.25 -5.40 -18.64
N LEU A 113 27.54 -5.37 -18.26
CA LEU A 113 28.66 -5.38 -19.21
C LEU A 113 28.75 -6.70 -19.98
N THR A 114 28.51 -7.84 -19.33
CA THR A 114 28.50 -9.14 -20.02
C THR A 114 27.34 -9.25 -21.00
N ILE A 115 26.16 -8.76 -20.64
CA ILE A 115 24.98 -8.76 -21.53
C ILE A 115 25.22 -7.85 -22.75
N ILE A 116 25.80 -6.66 -22.56
CA ILE A 116 26.12 -5.74 -23.67
C ILE A 116 27.16 -6.37 -24.62
N GLY A 117 28.20 -7.00 -24.07
CA GLY A 117 29.22 -7.68 -24.88
C GLY A 117 28.66 -8.83 -25.71
N LEU A 118 27.77 -9.64 -25.14
CA LEU A 118 27.09 -10.73 -25.84
C LEU A 118 26.17 -10.21 -26.96
N LEU A 119 25.42 -9.13 -26.72
CA LEU A 119 24.59 -8.50 -27.74
C LEU A 119 25.42 -7.93 -28.90
N PHE A 120 26.56 -7.30 -28.60
CA PHE A 120 27.46 -6.78 -29.62
C PHE A 120 28.06 -7.92 -30.47
N TRP A 121 28.45 -9.03 -29.85
CA TRP A 121 28.97 -10.20 -30.56
C TRP A 121 27.94 -10.80 -31.53
N ILE A 122 26.67 -10.91 -31.13
CA ILE A 122 25.56 -11.39 -31.98
C ILE A 122 25.30 -10.47 -33.18
N ILE A 123 25.52 -9.16 -33.04
CA ILE A 123 25.28 -8.20 -34.13
C ILE A 123 26.42 -8.23 -35.16
N VAL A 124 27.64 -8.54 -34.72
CA VAL A 124 28.85 -8.50 -35.56
C VAL A 124 29.12 -9.82 -36.29
N ASN A 125 28.67 -10.96 -35.74
CA ASN A 125 28.87 -12.30 -36.31
C ASN A 125 27.56 -12.89 -36.85
#